data_AF-A0A1W9RMM0-F1
#
_entry.id   AF-A0A1W9RMM0-F1
#
_cell.length_a   1.000
_cell.length_b   1.000
_cell.length_c   1.000
_cell.angle_alpha   90.00
_cell.angle_beta   90.00
_cell.angle_gamma   90.00
#
_symmetry.space_group_name_H-M   'P 1'
#
loop_
_entity.id
_entity.type
_entity.pdbx_description
1 polymer ?
#
loop_
_entity_poly.entity_id
_entity_poly.type
_entity_poly.pdbx_seq_one_letter_code
_entity_poly.pdbx_strand_id
1 'polypeptide(L)'
;TDHLNISREGDDLFVDDAKLTVAISTVSPVSSLFHFGINIDPSGAPVRAAGLGELGIDPRQAAELVLGRYSDECKSIELAVRKVRGTL
;
A
#
# COMPACT_ATOMS: atom_id res chain seq x y z
N THR A 1 1.53 22.14 -14.67
CA THR A 1 0.80 20.93 -14.27
C THR A 1 1.13 20.74 -12.82
N ASP A 2 0.20 20.99 -11.92
CA ASP A 2 0.48 20.83 -10.49
C ASP A 2 0.89 19.37 -10.25
N HIS A 3 2.10 19.19 -9.75
CA HIS A 3 2.66 17.86 -9.52
C HIS A 3 2.02 17.30 -8.25
N LEU A 4 1.33 16.17 -8.37
CA LEU A 4 0.82 15.44 -7.21
C LEU A 4 2.02 14.94 -6.39
N ASN A 5 2.25 15.54 -5.22
CA ASN A 5 3.36 15.17 -4.35
C ASN A 5 2.96 13.97 -3.50
N ILE A 6 3.50 12.80 -3.84
CA ILE A 6 3.27 11.56 -3.10
C ILE A 6 4.55 11.22 -2.34
N SER A 7 4.42 11.04 -1.03
CA SER A 7 5.51 10.57 -0.17
C SER A 7 5.12 9.28 0.54
N ARG A 8 6.14 8.56 1.01
CA ARG A 8 5.99 7.41 1.90
C ARG A 8 6.73 7.69 3.19
N GLU A 9 6.04 7.51 4.31
CA GLU A 9 6.63 7.59 5.64
C GLU A 9 6.32 6.28 6.36
N GLY A 10 7.34 5.44 6.58
CA GLY A 10 7.13 4.10 7.11
C GLY A 10 6.26 3.24 6.19
N ASP A 11 5.12 2.80 6.70
CA ASP A 11 4.10 1.99 6.02
C ASP A 11 2.90 2.81 5.50
N ASP A 12 2.92 4.13 5.68
CA ASP A 12 1.87 5.04 5.21
C ASP A 12 2.30 5.79 3.94
N LEU A 13 1.32 6.04 3.06
CA LEU A 13 1.43 6.95 1.93
C LEU A 13 0.69 8.25 2.22
N PHE A 14 1.24 9.35 1.74
CA PHE A 14 0.69 10.69 1.87
C PHE A 14 0.55 11.35 0.51
N VAL A 15 -0.46 12.20 0.39
CA VAL A 15 -0.58 13.21 -0.67
C VAL A 15 -0.41 14.55 0.01
N ASP A 16 0.65 15.28 -0.35
CA ASP A 16 1.10 16.45 0.39
C ASP A 16 1.29 16.16 1.89
N ASP A 17 0.47 16.77 2.76
CA ASP A 17 0.48 16.55 4.22
C ASP A 17 -0.73 15.73 4.71
N ALA A 18 -1.49 15.14 3.79
CA ALA A 18 -2.70 14.38 4.07
C ALA A 18 -2.47 12.87 3.90
N LYS A 19 -2.82 12.09 4.92
CA LYS A 19 -2.59 10.64 4.95
C LYS A 19 -3.57 9.89 4.03
N LEU A 20 -3.06 9.13 3.07
CA LEU A 20 -3.87 8.41 2.07
C LEU A 20 -4.16 6.96 2.48
N THR A 21 -3.21 6.32 3.18
CA THR A 21 -3.31 4.90 3.49
C THR A 21 -3.18 4.62 4.98
N VAL A 22 -3.65 3.45 5.38
CA VAL A 22 -3.31 2.83 6.67
C VAL A 22 -2.76 1.45 6.39
N ALA A 23 -1.74 1.04 7.13
CA ALA A 23 -1.16 -0.27 7.03
C ALA A 23 -0.91 -0.84 8.43
N ILE A 24 -1.02 -2.17 8.55
CA ILE A 24 -0.55 -2.89 9.73
C ILE A 24 -0.12 -4.30 9.33
N SER A 25 0.98 -4.75 9.90
CA SER A 25 1.44 -6.13 9.77
C SER A 25 1.61 -6.76 11.13
N THR A 26 1.25 -8.04 11.24
CA THR A 26 1.43 -8.85 12.45
C THR A 26 1.62 -10.31 12.08
N VAL A 27 1.94 -11.15 13.06
CA VAL A 27 2.08 -12.59 12.89
C VAL A 27 1.06 -13.32 13.76
N SER A 28 0.49 -14.38 13.23
CA SER A 28 -0.23 -15.40 13.99
C SER A 28 0.69 -16.60 14.26
N PRO A 29 0.26 -17.60 15.03
CA PRO A 29 1.05 -18.82 15.24
C PRO A 29 1.42 -19.56 13.95
N VAL A 30 0.68 -19.35 12.86
CA VAL A 30 0.83 -20.14 11.61
C VAL A 30 0.94 -19.29 10.34
N SER A 31 0.90 -17.96 10.44
CA SER A 31 0.92 -17.09 9.26
C SER A 31 1.40 -15.68 9.58
N SER A 32 1.76 -14.94 8.53
CA SER A 32 1.87 -13.47 8.60
C SER A 32 0.56 -12.85 8.08
N LEU A 33 0.11 -11.79 8.73
CA LEU A 33 -1.10 -11.04 8.36
C LEU A 33 -0.70 -9.62 8.02
N PHE A 34 -1.26 -9.11 6.92
CA PHE A 34 -1.08 -7.74 6.48
C PHE A 34 -2.44 -7.16 6.13
N HIS A 35 -2.78 -6.02 6.72
CA HIS A 35 -3.95 -5.23 6.35
C HIS A 35 -3.48 -3.91 5.78
N PHE A 36 -4.01 -3.57 4.61
CA PHE A 36 -3.73 -2.34 3.90
C PHE A 36 -5.04 -1.69 3.47
N GLY A 37 -5.25 -0.44 3.87
CA GLY A 37 -6.40 0.37 3.52
C GLY A 37 -5.96 1.59 2.74
N ILE A 38 -6.71 1.90 1.67
CA ILE A 38 -6.60 3.16 0.93
C ILE A 38 -7.93 3.89 1.10
N ASN A 39 -7.87 5.16 1.53
CA ASN A 39 -9.06 5.98 1.66
C ASN A 39 -9.69 6.24 0.29
N ILE A 40 -10.98 5.96 0.12
CA ILE A 40 -11.74 6.35 -1.07
C ILE A 40 -12.36 7.74 -0.84
N ASP A 41 -13.08 7.86 0.28
CA ASP A 41 -13.63 9.09 0.84
C ASP A 41 -13.04 9.25 2.25
N PRO A 42 -12.26 10.31 2.52
CA PRO A 42 -11.62 10.52 3.81
C PRO A 42 -12.56 11.15 4.86
N SER A 43 -13.84 11.38 4.52
CA SER A 43 -14.82 12.00 5.42
C SER A 43 -14.93 11.25 6.75
N GLY A 44 -14.72 11.97 7.86
CA GLY A 44 -14.79 11.42 9.22
C GLY A 44 -13.46 10.83 9.74
N ALA A 45 -12.37 10.89 8.97
CA ALA A 45 -11.05 10.51 9.47
C ALA A 45 -10.64 11.38 10.68
N PRO A 46 -10.02 10.82 11.73
CA PRO A 46 -9.61 11.57 12.93
C PRO A 46 -8.35 12.42 12.72
N VAL A 47 -7.75 12.35 11.53
CA VAL A 47 -6.54 13.07 11.11
C VAL A 47 -6.77 13.65 9.72
N ARG A 48 -5.90 14.58 9.28
CA ARG A 48 -5.92 15.06 7.90
C ARG A 48 -5.66 13.87 6.96
N ALA A 49 -6.63 13.56 6.13
CA ALA A 49 -6.61 12.39 5.25
C ALA A 49 -6.93 12.78 3.81
N ALA A 50 -6.22 12.15 2.89
CA ALA A 50 -6.47 12.21 1.47
C ALA A 50 -7.30 10.99 1.05
N GLY A 51 -8.01 11.06 -0.07
CA GLY A 51 -8.78 9.94 -0.61
C GLY A 51 -8.82 9.89 -2.14
N LEU A 52 -8.98 8.69 -2.70
CA LEU A 52 -8.95 8.46 -4.15
C LEU A 52 -9.96 9.31 -4.93
N GLY A 53 -11.11 9.62 -4.34
CA GLY A 53 -12.15 10.43 -4.98
C GLY A 53 -11.66 11.84 -5.33
N GLU A 54 -10.90 12.49 -4.45
CA GLU A 54 -10.37 13.83 -4.70
C GLU A 54 -9.22 13.83 -5.72
N LEU A 55 -8.57 12.68 -5.88
CA LEU A 55 -7.51 12.44 -6.87
C LEU A 55 -8.05 12.06 -8.25
N GLY A 56 -9.37 11.88 -8.39
CA GLY A 56 -9.99 11.41 -9.62
C GLY A 56 -9.63 9.96 -9.97
N ILE A 57 -9.26 9.15 -8.98
CA ILE A 57 -8.85 7.75 -9.18
C ILE A 57 -10.04 6.83 -8.93
N ASP A 58 -10.34 5.96 -9.90
CA ASP A 58 -11.35 4.93 -9.75
C ASP A 58 -10.88 3.86 -8.75
N PRO A 59 -11.61 3.61 -7.63
CA PRO A 59 -11.16 2.69 -6.59
C PRO A 59 -11.00 1.25 -7.07
N ARG A 60 -11.85 0.80 -8.01
CA ARG A 60 -11.81 -0.58 -8.49
C ARG A 60 -10.58 -0.82 -9.35
N GLN A 61 -10.31 0.06 -10.32
CA GLN A 61 -9.11 -0.02 -11.15
C GLN A 61 -7.85 0.08 -10.31
N ALA A 62 -7.82 0.97 -9.31
CA ALA A 62 -6.70 1.06 -8.38
C ALA A 62 -6.49 -0.25 -7.61
N ALA A 63 -7.55 -0.85 -7.08
CA ALA A 63 -7.47 -2.11 -6.35
C ALA A 63 -6.97 -3.27 -7.23
N GLU A 64 -7.49 -3.41 -8.44
CA GLU A 64 -7.06 -4.45 -9.39
C GLU A 64 -5.56 -4.30 -9.74
N LEU A 65 -5.10 -3.07 -9.97
CA LEU A 65 -3.69 -2.78 -10.24
C LEU A 65 -2.79 -3.08 -9.03
N VAL A 66 -3.19 -2.64 -7.83
CA VAL A 66 -2.42 -2.84 -6.59
C VAL A 66 -2.31 -4.32 -6.26
N LEU A 67 -3.43 -5.06 -6.30
CA LEU A 67 -3.45 -6.50 -6.01
C LEU A 67 -2.66 -7.29 -7.05
N GLY A 68 -2.72 -6.91 -8.33
CA GLY A 68 -1.89 -7.50 -9.38
C GLY A 68 -0.40 -7.31 -9.11
N ARG A 69 0.02 -6.08 -8.84
CA ARG A 69 1.43 -5.76 -8.53
C ARG A 69 1.90 -6.43 -7.23
N TYR A 70 1.05 -6.50 -6.21
CA TYR A 70 1.37 -7.20 -4.97
C TYR A 70 1.56 -8.71 -5.18
N SER A 71 0.72 -9.34 -6.02
CA SER A 71 0.90 -10.74 -6.41
C SER A 71 2.23 -10.98 -7.09
N ASP A 72 2.61 -10.10 -8.03
CA ASP A 72 3.88 -10.21 -8.76
C ASP A 72 5.09 -9.95 -7.86
N GLU A 73 4.98 -9.02 -6.90
CA GLU A 73 6.02 -8.77 -5.90
C GLU A 73 6.24 -9.98 -5.00
N CYS A 74 5.17 -10.63 -4.51
CA CYS A 74 5.28 -11.86 -3.74
C CYS A 74 6.00 -12.97 -4.52
N LYS A 75 5.67 -13.16 -5.81
CA LYS A 75 6.35 -14.14 -6.68
C LYS A 75 7.82 -13.78 -6.90
N SER A 76 8.13 -12.49 -7.05
CA SER A 76 9.50 -12.00 -7.27
C SER A 76 10.37 -12.30 -6.06
N ILE A 77 9.85 -12.07 -4.84
CA ILE A 77 10.50 -12.38 -3.56
C ILE A 77 10.72 -13.89 -3.43
N GLU A 78 9.68 -14.71 -3.68
CA GLU A 78 9.79 -16.17 -3.64
C GLU A 78 10.89 -16.71 -4.56
N LEU A 79 11.01 -16.16 -5.77
CA LEU A 79 12.06 -16.54 -6.69
C LEU A 79 13.44 -16.07 -6.19
N ALA A 80 13.52 -14.83 -5.69
CA ALA A 80 14.77 -14.25 -5.21
C ALA A 80 15.38 -15.05 -4.06
N VAL A 81 14.57 -15.51 -3.11
CA VAL A 81 15.05 -16.32 -1.98
C VAL A 81 15.46 -17.74 -2.38
N ARG A 82 14.99 -18.25 -3.53
CA ARG A 82 15.30 -19.60 -4.03
C ARG A 82 16.41 -19.65 -5.08
N LYS A 83 16.76 -18.53 -5.73
CA LYS A 83 17.74 -18.49 -6.84
C LYS A 83 19.19 -18.25 -6.42
N VAL A 84 19.43 -18.05 -5.12
CA VAL A 84 20.77 -17.76 -4.58
C VAL A 84 21.28 -18.92 -3.73
N ARG A 85 22.59 -19.15 -3.76
CA ARG A 85 23.23 -20.18 -2.92
C ARG A 85 23.32 -19.68 -1.49
N GLY A 86 22.81 -20.46 -0.53
CA GLY A 86 22.94 -20.16 0.90
C GLY A 86 24.41 -20.16 1.35
N THR A 87 24.77 -19.17 2.17
CA THR A 87 26.08 -19.05 2.82
C THR A 87 25.90 -19.07 4.33
N LEU A 88 26.80 -19.75 5.04
CA LEU A 88 26.86 -19.78 6.50
C LEU A 88 27.70 -18.62 7.04
#